data_AF-A0A9X1WRW5-F1
#
_entry.id   AF-A0A9X1WRW5-F1
#
_cell.length_a   1.000
_cell.length_b   1.000
_cell.length_c   1.000
_cell.angle_alpha   90.00
_cell.angle_beta   90.00
_cell.angle_gamma   90.00
#
_symmetry.space_group_name_H-M   'P 1'
#
loop_
_entity.id
_entity.type
_entity.pdbx_description
1 polymer ?
#
loop_
_entity_poly.entity_id
_entity_poly.type
_entity_poly.pdbx_seq_one_letter_code
_entity_poly.pdbx_strand_id
1 'polypeptide(L)'
;MSMSMSMVKKRMFSTIIVIGMILTALAFADPNQSKALEQKAFTGPGDIEKQRKEETAVWGNREVTSIEWEGKRTSWILKSSDEDVLDRNQWTLNGAAVSAEDVKGIISQMNNLISDASGSSRKASSLKAEVIESTVTLICGPDQKDKIYQIAIESPSPETLWIIPAGESKIYPVPLEEVQELERDIDQIKESTD
;
A
#
# COMPACT_ATOMS: atom_id res chain seq x y z
N MET A 1 65.75 -33.52 10.48
CA MET A 1 65.04 -34.46 11.39
C MET A 1 63.63 -33.93 11.52
N SER A 2 62.71 -34.40 10.67
CA SER A 2 61.95 -35.65 10.82
C SER A 2 60.96 -35.57 11.98
N MET A 3 59.72 -36.01 11.88
CA MET A 3 58.76 -36.34 10.81
C MET A 3 57.55 -36.84 11.60
N SER A 4 56.34 -36.59 11.10
CA SER A 4 55.15 -37.44 11.32
C SER A 4 54.53 -37.54 12.72
N MET A 5 53.26 -37.90 12.90
CA MET A 5 52.03 -37.94 12.09
C MET A 5 50.98 -38.65 12.98
N SER A 6 49.71 -38.35 12.74
CA SER A 6 48.52 -39.14 13.13
C SER A 6 48.04 -38.98 14.60
N MET A 7 46.75 -39.06 14.92
CA MET A 7 45.70 -39.80 14.22
C MET A 7 44.29 -39.26 14.51
N VAL A 8 43.57 -38.99 13.41
CA VAL A 8 42.14 -39.22 13.14
C VAL A 8 41.32 -39.93 14.23
N LYS A 9 40.23 -39.31 14.73
CA LYS A 9 38.94 -39.99 14.95
C LYS A 9 37.77 -39.05 15.26
N LYS A 10 36.61 -39.42 14.72
CA LYS A 10 35.23 -38.88 14.90
C LYS A 10 34.72 -37.94 13.81
N ARG A 11 34.72 -38.46 12.57
CA ARG A 11 33.54 -38.34 11.70
C ARG A 11 32.51 -39.40 12.11
N MET A 12 31.25 -39.14 11.77
CA MET A 12 30.02 -39.92 11.96
C MET A 12 29.13 -39.36 13.07
N PHE A 13 27.83 -39.24 12.77
CA PHE A 13 26.68 -38.81 13.60
C PHE A 13 26.05 -37.42 13.34
N SER A 14 26.17 -36.85 12.14
CA SER A 14 25.30 -35.70 11.80
C SER A 14 24.85 -35.70 10.34
N THR A 15 24.28 -36.83 9.88
CA THR A 15 23.70 -36.94 8.52
C THR A 15 22.45 -37.84 8.49
N ILE A 16 21.84 -38.17 9.64
CA ILE A 16 20.70 -39.12 9.72
C ILE A 16 19.35 -38.42 9.99
N ILE A 17 19.32 -37.11 10.27
CA ILE A 17 18.05 -36.43 10.63
C ILE A 17 17.25 -35.91 9.41
N VAL A 18 17.85 -35.80 8.22
CA VAL A 18 17.17 -35.20 7.04
C VAL A 18 16.41 -36.22 6.17
N ILE A 19 16.58 -37.54 6.39
CA ILE A 19 15.91 -38.57 5.58
C ILE A 19 14.61 -39.08 6.24
N GLY A 20 14.39 -38.81 7.54
CA GLY A 20 13.22 -39.30 8.28
C GLY A 20 11.90 -38.58 8.04
N MET A 21 11.90 -37.38 7.44
CA MET A 21 10.67 -36.58 7.22
C MET A 21 10.06 -36.70 5.82
N ILE A 22 10.68 -37.43 4.89
CA ILE A 22 10.19 -37.53 3.50
C ILE A 22 9.38 -38.83 3.25
N LEU A 23 9.32 -39.76 4.21
CA LEU A 23 8.66 -41.07 4.03
C LEU A 23 7.32 -41.27 4.75
N THR A 24 6.73 -40.23 5.36
CA THR A 24 5.37 -40.31 5.93
C THR A 24 4.27 -39.77 5.01
N ALA A 25 4.59 -39.32 3.80
CA ALA A 25 3.62 -38.74 2.87
C ALA A 25 2.93 -39.73 1.91
N LEU A 26 3.10 -41.05 2.05
CA LEU A 26 2.58 -42.03 1.08
C LEU A 26 1.86 -43.23 1.70
N ALA A 27 1.12 -43.02 2.80
CA ALA A 27 0.40 -44.12 3.44
C ALA A 27 -1.06 -43.84 3.80
N PHE A 28 -1.74 -42.87 3.19
CA PHE A 28 -3.22 -42.81 3.22
C PHE A 28 -3.75 -42.10 1.97
N ALA A 29 -3.57 -42.72 0.80
CA ALA A 29 -4.32 -42.36 -0.40
C ALA A 29 -5.66 -43.12 -0.35
N ASP A 30 -6.68 -42.45 0.18
CA ASP A 30 -8.07 -42.88 0.04
C ASP A 30 -8.50 -42.68 -1.43
N PRO A 31 -8.90 -43.73 -2.17
CA PRO A 31 -9.22 -43.64 -3.59
C PRO A 31 -10.54 -42.90 -3.89
N ASN A 32 -11.21 -42.32 -2.90
CA ASN A 32 -12.49 -41.64 -3.08
C ASN A 32 -12.41 -40.10 -3.27
N GLN A 33 -11.20 -39.51 -3.36
CA GLN A 33 -11.03 -38.06 -3.58
C GLN A 33 -11.03 -37.60 -5.05
N SER A 34 -11.29 -38.48 -6.01
CA SER A 34 -11.33 -38.11 -7.43
C SER A 34 -12.60 -37.34 -7.85
N LYS A 35 -13.51 -37.02 -6.92
CA LYS A 35 -14.70 -36.17 -7.16
C LYS A 35 -14.67 -34.80 -6.50
N ALA A 36 -13.61 -34.45 -5.76
CA ALA A 36 -13.49 -33.16 -5.07
C ALA A 36 -12.61 -32.13 -5.79
N LEU A 37 -12.09 -32.45 -6.99
CA LEU A 37 -11.24 -31.54 -7.79
C LEU A 37 -11.99 -30.79 -8.91
N GLU A 38 -13.31 -30.96 -9.05
CA GLU A 38 -14.14 -30.22 -10.02
C GLU A 38 -15.08 -29.18 -9.40
N GLN A 39 -14.76 -28.67 -8.20
CA GLN A 39 -15.40 -27.46 -7.67
C GLN A 39 -14.36 -26.47 -7.13
N LYS A 40 -13.40 -26.09 -7.96
CA LYS A 40 -12.88 -24.71 -7.90
C LYS A 40 -13.71 -23.89 -8.90
N ALA A 41 -14.94 -23.63 -8.47
CA ALA A 41 -15.87 -22.75 -9.14
C ALA A 41 -15.21 -21.37 -9.30
N PHE A 42 -15.06 -20.96 -10.55
CA PHE A 42 -15.33 -19.61 -11.04
C PHE A 42 -15.05 -18.48 -10.02
N THR A 43 -13.83 -17.94 -10.04
CA THR A 43 -13.57 -16.59 -9.54
C THR A 43 -14.40 -15.64 -10.39
N GLY A 44 -15.47 -15.11 -9.79
CA GLY A 44 -16.24 -14.04 -10.42
C GLY A 44 -15.36 -12.80 -10.61
N PRO A 45 -15.70 -11.91 -11.56
CA PRO A 45 -14.94 -10.69 -11.80
C PRO A 45 -14.73 -9.82 -10.55
N GLY A 46 -15.61 -9.92 -9.54
CA GLY A 46 -15.52 -9.16 -8.29
C GLY A 46 -14.38 -9.57 -7.33
N ASP A 47 -13.92 -10.83 -7.35
CA ASP A 47 -12.84 -11.26 -6.44
C ASP A 47 -11.46 -10.82 -6.93
N ILE A 48 -11.29 -10.75 -8.26
CA ILE A 48 -10.08 -10.24 -8.92
C ILE A 48 -9.97 -8.72 -8.71
N GLU A 49 -11.10 -8.01 -8.78
CA GLU A 49 -11.16 -6.56 -8.55
C GLU A 49 -10.85 -6.20 -7.10
N LYS A 50 -11.34 -7.01 -6.14
CA LYS A 50 -11.07 -6.82 -4.72
C LYS A 50 -9.61 -7.09 -4.34
N GLN A 51 -8.98 -8.15 -4.89
CA GLN A 51 -7.55 -8.41 -4.69
C GLN A 51 -6.67 -7.35 -5.37
N ARG A 52 -7.03 -6.86 -6.55
CA ARG A 52 -6.30 -5.77 -7.24
C ARG A 52 -6.41 -4.43 -6.49
N LYS A 53 -7.55 -4.15 -5.84
CA LYS A 53 -7.74 -2.98 -4.97
C LYS A 53 -6.95 -3.07 -3.66
N GLU A 54 -6.84 -4.26 -3.05
CA GLU A 54 -6.05 -4.44 -1.83
C GLU A 54 -4.53 -4.35 -2.10
N GLU A 55 -4.04 -4.77 -3.26
CA GLU A 55 -2.61 -4.68 -3.65
C GLU A 55 -2.17 -3.25 -4.05
N THR A 56 -3.11 -2.32 -4.24
CA THR A 56 -2.86 -0.92 -4.67
C THR A 56 -3.19 0.13 -3.60
N ALA A 57 -3.55 -0.29 -2.38
CA ALA A 57 -3.88 0.62 -1.28
C ALA A 57 -2.61 1.30 -0.71
N VAL A 58 -2.11 2.31 -1.42
CA VAL A 58 -0.92 3.08 -1.06
C VAL A 58 -1.13 3.88 0.23
N TRP A 59 -2.34 4.43 0.42
CA TRP A 59 -2.65 5.38 1.50
C TRP A 59 -3.36 4.74 2.69
N GLY A 60 -4.05 3.62 2.47
CA GLY A 60 -4.78 2.87 3.49
C GLY A 60 -3.97 1.73 4.13
N ASN A 61 -2.65 1.66 3.87
CA ASN A 61 -1.82 0.66 4.51
C ASN A 61 -1.89 0.86 6.03
N ARG A 62 -2.00 -0.24 6.78
CA ARG A 62 -1.91 -0.31 8.25
C ARG A 62 -0.56 0.17 8.80
N GLU A 63 0.21 0.92 8.07
CA GLU A 63 1.48 1.48 8.51
C GLU A 63 1.47 3.01 8.41
N VAL A 64 0.45 3.59 7.76
CA VAL A 64 0.27 5.04 7.70
C VAL A 64 -0.31 5.52 9.03
N THR A 65 0.38 6.47 9.66
CA THR A 65 -0.01 7.08 10.94
C THR A 65 -0.42 8.53 10.78
N SER A 66 0.06 9.21 9.73
CA SER A 66 -0.34 10.57 9.36
C SER A 66 -0.37 10.74 7.85
N ILE A 67 -1.34 11.51 7.38
CA ILE A 67 -1.42 12.01 6.01
C ILE A 67 -1.45 13.53 6.09
N GLU A 68 -0.44 14.17 5.52
CA GLU A 68 -0.36 15.62 5.42
C GLU A 68 -0.56 16.03 3.96
N TRP A 69 -1.55 16.87 3.71
CA TRP A 69 -1.84 17.44 2.40
C TRP A 69 -1.59 18.94 2.44
N GLU A 70 -0.60 19.40 1.70
CA GLU A 70 -0.28 20.81 1.51
C GLU A 70 -0.66 21.21 0.09
N GLY A 71 -1.89 21.70 -0.08
CA GLY A 71 -2.42 22.09 -1.38
C GLY A 71 -2.52 23.60 -1.54
N LYS A 72 -2.52 24.06 -2.78
CA LYS A 72 -2.78 25.47 -3.13
C LYS A 72 -4.19 25.93 -2.72
N ARG A 73 -5.16 25.02 -2.70
CA ARG A 73 -6.58 25.31 -2.37
C ARG A 73 -6.90 25.05 -0.90
N THR A 74 -6.54 23.88 -0.42
CA THR A 74 -6.80 23.44 0.94
C THR A 74 -5.58 22.71 1.48
N SER A 75 -5.34 22.85 2.77
CA SER A 75 -4.33 22.10 3.50
C SER A 75 -4.95 21.42 4.70
N TRP A 76 -4.50 20.21 4.98
CA TRP A 76 -5.02 19.42 6.09
C TRP A 76 -4.04 18.34 6.54
N ILE A 77 -4.21 17.92 7.79
CA ILE A 77 -3.49 16.79 8.38
C ILE A 77 -4.50 15.81 8.97
N LEU A 78 -4.44 14.56 8.53
CA LEU A 78 -5.20 13.45 9.06
C LEU A 78 -4.26 12.56 9.87
N LYS A 79 -4.43 12.50 11.19
CA LYS A 79 -3.50 11.82 12.11
C LYS A 79 -4.20 10.82 13.01
N SER A 80 -3.62 9.61 13.12
CA SER A 80 -4.01 8.60 14.10
C SER A 80 -3.48 8.98 15.49
N SER A 81 -4.32 8.82 16.52
CA SER A 81 -4.03 9.25 17.90
C SER A 81 -3.17 8.27 18.68
N ASP A 82 -3.08 7.01 18.26
CA ASP A 82 -2.32 5.96 18.95
C ASP A 82 -1.09 5.49 18.16
N GLU A 83 0.05 5.43 18.86
CA GLU A 83 1.25 4.67 18.46
C GLU A 83 1.02 3.15 18.59
N ASP A 84 0.02 2.73 19.37
CA ASP A 84 -0.34 1.33 19.57
C ASP A 84 -1.27 0.82 18.45
N VAL A 85 -0.72 -0.12 17.69
CA VAL A 85 -1.26 -0.79 16.49
C VAL A 85 -2.67 -1.39 16.69
N LEU A 86 -3.12 -1.56 17.94
CA LEU A 86 -4.29 -2.34 18.33
C LEU A 86 -5.60 -1.55 18.51
N ASP A 87 -5.56 -0.22 18.65
CA ASP A 87 -6.79 0.60 18.83
C ASP A 87 -6.83 1.85 17.94
N ARG A 88 -6.55 1.67 16.64
CA ARG A 88 -6.51 2.74 15.60
C ARG A 88 -7.87 3.31 15.20
N ASN A 89 -8.76 3.48 16.16
CA ASN A 89 -10.11 3.98 15.93
C ASN A 89 -10.23 5.49 16.17
N GLN A 90 -9.17 6.14 16.68
CA GLN A 90 -9.18 7.57 16.96
C GLN A 90 -8.30 8.33 15.97
N TRP A 91 -8.96 9.03 15.05
CA TRP A 91 -8.33 9.90 14.08
C TRP A 91 -8.73 11.36 14.32
N THR A 92 -7.81 12.25 13.98
CA THR A 92 -8.07 13.69 13.98
C THR A 92 -7.81 14.27 12.60
N LEU A 93 -8.66 15.20 12.17
CA LEU A 93 -8.46 16.05 11.01
C LEU A 93 -8.18 17.47 11.52
N ASN A 94 -6.99 18.00 11.23
CA ASN A 94 -6.54 19.30 11.75
C ASN A 94 -6.63 19.42 13.28
N GLY A 95 -6.51 18.30 14.00
CA GLY A 95 -6.61 18.23 15.46
C GLY A 95 -8.04 18.08 16.00
N ALA A 96 -9.08 18.20 15.16
CA ALA A 96 -10.47 17.89 15.53
C ALA A 96 -10.75 16.40 15.35
N ALA A 97 -11.49 15.79 16.28
CA ALA A 97 -11.85 14.37 16.18
C ALA A 97 -12.80 14.14 15.00
N VAL A 98 -12.52 13.13 14.18
CA VAL A 98 -13.34 12.76 13.01
C VAL A 98 -13.88 11.34 13.15
N SER A 99 -15.02 11.06 12.51
CA SER A 99 -15.62 9.73 12.58
C SER A 99 -14.78 8.71 11.79
N ALA A 100 -14.86 7.43 12.20
CA ALA A 100 -14.20 6.36 11.46
C ALA A 100 -14.74 6.19 10.03
N GLU A 101 -15.99 6.61 9.78
CA GLU A 101 -16.60 6.60 8.45
C GLU A 101 -15.95 7.66 7.53
N ASP A 102 -15.78 8.88 8.04
CA ASP A 102 -15.13 9.97 7.30
C ASP A 102 -13.68 9.61 6.96
N VAL A 103 -12.93 9.08 7.93
CA VAL A 103 -11.56 8.60 7.73
C VAL A 103 -11.50 7.55 6.62
N LYS A 104 -12.41 6.57 6.65
CA LYS A 104 -12.49 5.53 5.63
C LYS A 104 -12.84 6.11 4.26
N GLY A 105 -13.72 7.11 4.21
CA GLY A 105 -14.07 7.84 3.00
C GLY A 105 -12.85 8.52 2.38
N ILE A 106 -12.15 9.35 3.17
CA ILE A 106 -10.93 10.06 2.76
C ILE A 106 -9.87 9.08 2.23
N ILE A 107 -9.54 8.05 3.01
CA ILE A 107 -8.54 7.05 2.62
C ILE A 107 -8.96 6.31 1.34
N SER A 108 -10.24 5.99 1.20
CA SER A 108 -10.75 5.33 -0.01
C SER A 108 -10.61 6.22 -1.23
N GLN A 109 -10.99 7.50 -1.13
CA GLN A 109 -10.86 8.47 -2.22
C GLN A 109 -9.40 8.64 -2.62
N MET A 110 -8.49 8.81 -1.65
CA MET A 110 -7.05 8.91 -1.93
C MET A 110 -6.50 7.67 -2.66
N ASN A 111 -6.91 6.46 -2.25
CA ASN A 111 -6.51 5.22 -2.94
C ASN A 111 -7.03 5.20 -4.38
N ASN A 112 -8.25 5.66 -4.63
CA ASN A 112 -8.78 5.72 -5.99
C ASN A 112 -7.94 6.65 -6.89
N LEU A 113 -7.42 7.77 -6.37
CA LEU A 113 -6.55 8.67 -7.14
C LEU A 113 -5.30 7.97 -7.72
N ILE A 114 -4.77 6.93 -7.07
CA ILE A 114 -3.61 6.18 -7.57
C ILE A 114 -4.01 4.89 -8.30
N SER A 115 -5.00 4.16 -7.77
CA SER A 115 -5.36 2.83 -8.25
C SER A 115 -5.92 2.85 -9.68
N ASP A 116 -6.80 3.81 -9.99
CA ASP A 116 -7.45 3.91 -11.30
C ASP A 116 -6.49 4.44 -12.39
N ALA A 117 -5.44 5.14 -11.97
CA ALA A 117 -4.41 5.72 -12.83
C ALA A 117 -3.31 4.73 -13.26
N SER A 118 -3.19 3.58 -12.58
CA SER A 118 -2.07 2.65 -12.72
C SER A 118 -1.89 2.10 -14.15
N GLY A 119 -3.00 1.94 -14.90
CA GLY A 119 -3.01 1.50 -16.30
C GLY A 119 -2.54 2.54 -17.31
N SER A 120 -2.50 3.82 -16.92
CA SER A 120 -2.16 4.97 -17.78
C SER A 120 -0.88 5.70 -17.34
N SER A 121 -0.06 5.05 -16.50
CA SER A 121 1.18 5.64 -16.01
C SER A 121 2.18 5.95 -17.12
N ARG A 122 2.94 7.05 -16.96
CA ARG A 122 4.05 7.43 -17.87
C ARG A 122 5.33 7.73 -17.09
N LYS A 123 6.43 7.98 -17.79
CA LYS A 123 7.71 8.33 -17.16
C LYS A 123 7.65 9.73 -16.56
N ALA A 124 8.17 9.92 -15.35
CA ALA A 124 8.26 11.23 -14.70
C ALA A 124 8.99 12.25 -15.58
N SER A 125 10.09 11.85 -16.22
CA SER A 125 10.88 12.69 -17.13
C SER A 125 10.16 13.13 -18.41
N SER A 126 8.92 12.68 -18.64
CA SER A 126 8.11 13.10 -19.79
C SER A 126 7.22 14.31 -19.52
N LEU A 127 7.05 14.72 -18.25
CA LEU A 127 6.35 15.95 -17.90
C LEU A 127 7.10 17.17 -18.46
N LYS A 128 6.35 18.11 -19.03
CA LYS A 128 6.88 19.37 -19.57
C LYS A 128 6.14 20.54 -18.96
N ALA A 129 6.88 21.52 -18.44
CA ALA A 129 6.30 22.73 -17.86
C ALA A 129 5.24 22.42 -16.80
N GLU A 130 5.60 21.54 -15.87
CA GLU A 130 4.78 21.18 -14.72
C GLU A 130 4.73 22.32 -13.69
N VAL A 131 3.56 22.51 -13.09
CA VAL A 131 3.38 23.40 -11.94
C VAL A 131 2.89 22.55 -10.79
N ILE A 132 3.66 22.51 -9.70
CA ILE A 132 3.27 21.80 -8.48
C ILE A 132 2.15 22.59 -7.80
N GLU A 133 0.99 21.96 -7.62
CA GLU A 133 -0.18 22.54 -6.97
C GLU A 133 -0.33 22.03 -5.54
N SER A 134 0.07 20.79 -5.27
CA SER A 134 -0.02 20.19 -3.93
C SER A 134 1.14 19.24 -3.65
N THR A 135 1.44 19.05 -2.37
CA THR A 135 2.34 18.02 -1.85
C THR A 135 1.58 17.17 -0.83
N VAL A 136 1.77 15.85 -0.89
CA VAL A 136 1.19 14.91 0.06
C VAL A 136 2.30 14.13 0.73
N THR A 137 2.36 14.16 2.05
CA THR A 137 3.34 13.43 2.86
C THR A 137 2.62 12.34 3.65
N LEU A 138 3.03 11.09 3.45
CA LEU A 138 2.64 9.97 4.27
C LEU A 138 3.71 9.72 5.32
N ILE A 139 3.34 9.88 6.58
CA ILE A 139 4.18 9.43 7.70
C ILE A 139 3.84 7.97 7.97
N CYS A 140 4.85 7.12 7.86
CA CYS A 140 4.69 5.70 8.13
C CYS A 140 5.23 5.36 9.53
N GLY A 141 4.82 4.21 10.07
CA GLY A 141 5.32 3.68 11.34
C GLY A 141 6.84 3.47 11.33
N PRO A 142 7.44 3.16 12.50
CA PRO A 142 8.88 3.22 12.74
C PRO A 142 9.76 2.37 11.81
N ASP A 143 9.18 1.34 11.19
CA ASP A 143 9.90 0.40 10.31
C ASP A 143 9.79 0.74 8.82
N GLN A 144 9.04 1.79 8.46
CA GLN A 144 8.86 2.23 7.08
C GLN A 144 9.33 3.67 6.86
N LYS A 145 9.76 3.95 5.63
CA LYS A 145 10.11 5.31 5.22
C LYS A 145 8.86 6.09 4.87
N ASP A 146 8.84 7.34 5.28
CA ASP A 146 7.87 8.32 4.81
C ASP A 146 7.87 8.39 3.28
N LYS A 147 6.69 8.63 2.73
CA LYS A 147 6.50 8.76 1.28
C LYS A 147 6.00 10.15 0.98
N ILE A 148 6.56 10.74 -0.07
CA ILE A 148 6.19 12.08 -0.51
C ILE A 148 5.65 11.96 -1.94
N TYR A 149 4.55 12.63 -2.21
CA TYR A 149 3.94 12.72 -3.51
C TYR A 149 3.77 14.19 -3.85
N GLN A 150 4.08 14.57 -5.08
CA GLN A 150 3.74 15.88 -5.62
C GLN A 150 2.57 15.73 -6.58
N ILE A 151 1.69 16.72 -6.59
CA ILE A 151 0.56 16.79 -7.51
C ILE A 151 0.77 18.00 -8.41
N ALA A 152 0.85 17.76 -9.71
CA ALA A 152 1.22 18.78 -10.68
C ALA A 152 0.23 18.89 -11.85
N ILE A 153 0.07 20.10 -12.38
CA ILE A 153 -0.65 20.35 -13.64
C ILE A 153 0.38 20.47 -14.78
N GLU A 154 0.05 19.91 -15.94
CA GLU A 154 0.80 20.12 -17.19
C GLU A 154 0.05 21.13 -18.09
N SER A 155 0.74 22.18 -18.57
CA SER A 155 0.07 23.39 -19.08
C SER A 155 -0.66 23.35 -20.44
N PRO A 156 -0.80 22.24 -21.21
CA PRO A 156 -1.90 22.17 -22.17
C PRO A 156 -3.11 21.39 -21.63
N SER A 157 -2.99 20.68 -20.50
CA SER A 157 -4.02 19.76 -19.99
C SER A 157 -4.37 20.08 -18.54
N PRO A 158 -5.06 21.22 -18.26
CA PRO A 158 -5.42 21.62 -16.90
C PRO A 158 -6.39 20.63 -16.23
N GLU A 159 -7.13 19.84 -17.01
CA GLU A 159 -8.11 18.86 -16.52
C GLU A 159 -7.46 17.57 -15.97
N THR A 160 -6.14 17.41 -16.11
CA THR A 160 -5.42 16.24 -15.61
C THR A 160 -4.28 16.67 -14.70
N LEU A 161 -4.37 16.22 -13.45
CA LEU A 161 -3.30 16.30 -12.47
C LEU A 161 -2.40 15.07 -12.61
N TRP A 162 -1.13 15.23 -12.24
CA TRP A 162 -0.15 14.16 -12.22
C TRP A 162 0.32 13.95 -10.79
N ILE A 163 0.09 12.74 -10.25
CA ILE A 163 0.71 12.30 -9.01
C ILE A 163 2.12 11.80 -9.32
N ILE A 164 3.10 12.38 -8.63
CA ILE A 164 4.53 12.15 -8.80
C ILE A 164 5.08 11.63 -7.46
N PRO A 165 5.23 10.31 -7.30
CA PRO A 165 5.87 9.75 -6.12
C PRO A 165 7.37 10.10 -6.10
N ALA A 166 7.86 10.59 -4.97
CA ALA A 166 9.25 10.99 -4.81
C ALA A 166 10.21 9.79 -4.99
N GLY A 167 11.24 9.97 -5.82
CA GLY A 167 12.23 8.94 -6.10
C GLY A 167 11.78 7.84 -7.07
N GLU A 168 10.54 7.90 -7.57
CA GLU A 168 10.04 6.95 -8.55
C GLU A 168 10.14 7.46 -9.99
N SER A 169 10.17 6.52 -10.94
CA SER A 169 10.30 6.82 -12.37
C SER A 169 8.96 6.96 -13.10
N LYS A 170 7.85 6.64 -12.43
CA LYS A 170 6.50 6.64 -12.98
C LYS A 170 5.65 7.72 -12.32
N ILE A 171 4.74 8.27 -13.10
CA ILE A 171 3.74 9.25 -12.68
C ILE A 171 2.37 8.78 -13.12
N TYR A 172 1.34 9.24 -12.41
CA TYR A 172 -0.01 8.72 -12.49
C TYR A 172 -0.98 9.86 -12.83
N PRO A 173 -1.73 9.77 -13.95
CA PRO A 173 -2.71 10.78 -14.28
C PRO A 173 -3.96 10.65 -13.43
N VAL A 174 -4.47 11.78 -12.93
CA VAL A 174 -5.68 11.86 -12.10
C VAL A 174 -6.57 12.97 -12.64
N PRO A 175 -7.88 12.74 -12.82
CA PRO A 175 -8.80 13.81 -13.19
C PRO A 175 -8.79 14.94 -12.16
N LEU A 176 -8.77 16.19 -12.62
CA LEU A 176 -8.85 17.36 -11.74
C LEU A 176 -10.11 17.33 -10.86
N GLU A 177 -11.23 16.84 -11.39
CA GLU A 177 -12.50 16.73 -10.69
C GLU A 177 -12.42 15.82 -9.45
N GLU A 178 -11.72 14.68 -9.53
CA GLU A 178 -11.59 13.75 -8.41
C GLU A 178 -10.78 14.36 -7.25
N VAL A 179 -9.73 15.12 -7.56
CA VAL A 179 -8.96 15.84 -6.52
C VAL A 179 -9.81 16.95 -5.91
N GLN A 180 -10.58 17.69 -6.72
CA GLN A 180 -11.47 18.74 -6.20
C GLN A 180 -12.64 18.18 -5.37
N GLU A 181 -13.12 16.98 -5.68
CA GLU A 181 -14.11 16.27 -4.88
C GLU A 181 -13.55 15.93 -3.50
N LEU A 182 -12.36 15.31 -3.44
CA LEU A 182 -11.67 15.06 -2.17
C LEU A 182 -11.48 16.33 -1.36
N GLU A 183 -10.98 17.41 -1.98
CA GLU A 183 -10.78 18.69 -1.29
C GLU A 183 -12.09 19.27 -0.74
N ARG A 184 -13.18 19.18 -1.49
CA ARG A 184 -14.51 19.66 -1.07
C ARG A 184 -15.07 18.86 0.09
N ASP A 185 -14.96 17.53 0.05
CA ASP A 185 -15.45 16.65 1.09
C ASP A 185 -14.68 16.88 2.39
N ILE A 186 -13.35 17.05 2.29
CA ILE A 186 -12.51 17.44 3.42
C ILE A 186 -12.99 18.76 4.04
N ASP A 187 -13.26 19.77 3.22
CA ASP A 187 -13.71 21.07 3.74
C ASP A 187 -15.08 20.97 4.41
N GLN A 188 -16.00 20.15 3.90
CA GLN A 188 -17.28 19.86 4.57
C GLN A 188 -17.11 19.15 5.93
N ILE A 189 -16.16 18.21 6.02
CA ILE A 189 -15.86 17.53 7.28
C ILE A 189 -15.28 18.52 8.30
N LYS A 190 -14.39 19.42 7.89
CA LYS A 190 -13.86 20.49 8.76
C LYS A 190 -14.98 21.39 9.28
N GLU A 191 -15.85 21.87 8.40
CA GLU A 191 -17.00 22.71 8.77
C GLU A 191 -17.97 22.00 9.74
N SER A 192 -18.03 20.68 9.70
CA SER A 192 -18.89 19.86 10.58
C SER A 192 -18.25 19.54 11.93
N THR A 193 -16.95 19.79 12.09
CA THR A 193 -16.17 19.45 13.29
C THR A 193 -15.66 20.66 14.07
N ASP A 194 -15.76 21.86 13.50
CA ASP A 194 -15.60 23.16 14.17
C ASP A 194 -16.79 23.52 15.09
#